data_AF-A0A7X4D554-F1
#
_entry.id   AF-A0A7X4D554-F1
#
_cell.length_a   1.000
_cell.length_b   1.000
_cell.length_c   1.000
_cell.angle_alpha   90.00
_cell.angle_beta   90.00
_cell.angle_gamma   90.00
#
_symmetry.space_group_name_H-M   'P 1'
#
loop_
_entity.id
_entity.type
_entity.pdbx_description
1 polymer ?
#
loop_
_entity_poly.entity_id
_entity_poly.type
_entity_poly.pdbx_seq_one_letter_code
_entity_poly.pdbx_strand_id
1 'polypeptide(L)'
;MVSAKIYIEGGGDSNESFETLFRRSWKKFFESAGLRGHMPQVVRGGPRKRTFDLFTTAIATPDSERVPLLLVDSEGPVQAGRSVWKHLQARDEWNQPGGASEDQAFLMVQLMDTWFLADRDALKRHFGNQF
;
A
#
# COMPACT_ATOMS: atom_id res chain seq x y z
N MET A 1 17.45 16.77 1.63
CA MET A 1 16.00 16.76 1.34
C MET A 1 15.50 15.37 1.66
N VAL A 2 14.50 15.25 2.51
CA VAL A 2 14.04 13.96 3.05
C VAL A 2 13.04 13.36 2.06
N SER A 3 13.25 12.12 1.63
CA SER A 3 12.35 11.39 0.72
C SER A 3 11.46 10.41 1.49
N ALA A 4 10.43 9.84 0.87
CA ALA A 4 9.60 8.82 1.48
C ALA A 4 10.14 7.40 1.23
N LYS A 5 9.98 6.52 2.22
CA LYS A 5 10.17 5.06 2.07
C LYS A 5 8.87 4.36 2.44
N ILE A 6 8.20 3.81 1.44
CA ILE A 6 6.83 3.31 1.55
C ILE A 6 6.85 1.78 1.69
N TYR A 7 6.27 1.27 2.77
CA TYR A 7 6.10 -0.14 3.08
C TYR A 7 4.68 -0.56 2.67
N ILE A 8 4.59 -1.39 1.64
CA ILE A 8 3.35 -1.59 0.89
C ILE A 8 2.89 -3.05 1.01
N GLU A 9 1.66 -3.25 1.44
CA GLU A 9 1.02 -4.56 1.49
C GLU A 9 0.86 -5.17 0.09
N GLY A 10 1.00 -6.48 0.01
CA GLY A 10 0.76 -7.27 -1.18
C GLY A 10 2.03 -7.69 -1.92
N GLY A 11 1.83 -8.25 -3.11
CA GLY A 11 2.91 -8.73 -3.98
C GLY A 11 3.33 -10.19 -3.80
N GLY A 12 2.54 -11.03 -3.10
CA GLY A 12 2.59 -12.51 -3.10
C GLY A 12 3.88 -13.20 -2.62
N ASP A 13 3.86 -14.54 -2.52
CA ASP A 13 5.06 -15.34 -2.21
C ASP A 13 5.86 -15.71 -3.48
N SER A 14 6.90 -14.90 -3.65
CA SER A 14 8.18 -15.01 -4.37
C SER A 14 8.39 -15.88 -5.62
N ASN A 15 8.73 -15.15 -6.68
CA ASN A 15 9.90 -15.33 -7.53
C ASN A 15 10.60 -13.95 -7.67
N GLU A 16 11.94 -13.88 -7.74
CA GLU A 16 12.72 -12.61 -7.77
C GLU A 16 12.28 -11.63 -8.87
N SER A 17 11.74 -12.16 -9.96
CA SER A 17 11.16 -11.39 -11.06
C SER A 17 10.07 -10.43 -10.59
N PHE A 18 9.27 -10.81 -9.59
CA PHE A 18 8.19 -9.98 -9.06
C PHE A 18 8.68 -8.77 -8.28
N GLU A 19 9.83 -8.86 -7.60
CA GLU A 19 10.35 -7.73 -6.84
C GLU A 19 10.90 -6.63 -7.77
N THR A 20 11.58 -7.04 -8.84
CA THR A 20 12.04 -6.13 -9.89
C THR A 20 10.87 -5.48 -10.61
N LEU A 21 9.86 -6.28 -10.97
CA LEU A 21 8.64 -5.76 -11.61
C LEU A 21 7.88 -4.81 -10.68
N PHE A 22 7.76 -5.13 -9.40
CA PHE A 22 7.13 -4.28 -8.39
C PHE A 22 7.80 -2.91 -8.31
N ARG A 23 9.13 -2.87 -8.14
CA ARG A 23 9.89 -1.62 -8.11
C ARG A 23 9.77 -0.85 -9.43
N ARG A 24 9.82 -1.55 -10.57
CA ARG A 24 9.69 -0.93 -11.89
C ARG A 24 8.31 -0.31 -12.10
N SER A 25 7.24 -0.98 -11.67
CA SER A 25 5.87 -0.47 -11.78
C SER A 25 5.66 0.77 -10.92
N TRP A 26 6.10 0.74 -9.66
CA TRP A 26 6.04 1.92 -8.78
C TRP A 26 6.89 3.09 -9.29
N LYS A 27 8.09 2.81 -9.82
CA LYS A 27 8.90 3.83 -10.48
C LYS A 27 8.13 4.49 -11.63
N LYS A 28 7.52 3.72 -12.53
CA LYS A 28 6.72 4.26 -13.63
C LYS A 28 5.54 5.10 -13.12
N PHE A 29 4.86 4.64 -12.07
CA PHE A 29 3.77 5.38 -11.44
C PHE A 29 4.24 6.74 -10.91
N PHE A 30 5.30 6.77 -10.09
CA PHE A 30 5.83 8.02 -9.55
C PHE A 30 6.39 8.97 -10.60
N GLU A 31 7.04 8.44 -11.64
CA GLU A 31 7.46 9.27 -12.77
C GLU A 31 6.28 9.92 -13.49
N SER A 32 5.19 9.17 -13.68
CA SER A 32 3.95 9.67 -14.29
C SER A 32 3.25 10.68 -13.38
N ALA A 33 3.42 10.56 -12.07
CA ALA A 33 2.96 11.52 -11.08
C ALA A 33 3.88 12.76 -10.95
N GLY A 34 4.90 12.90 -11.79
CA GLY A 34 5.77 14.07 -11.82
C GLY A 34 6.89 14.08 -10.76
N LEU A 35 7.14 12.97 -10.08
CA LEU A 35 8.14 12.89 -9.00
C LEU A 35 9.57 12.62 -9.48
N ARG A 36 9.87 12.87 -10.76
CA ARG A 36 11.23 12.71 -11.30
C ARG A 36 12.19 13.63 -10.56
N GLY A 37 13.31 13.07 -10.10
CA GLY A 37 14.30 13.77 -9.26
C GLY A 37 14.01 13.72 -7.75
N HIS A 38 12.80 13.28 -7.35
CA HIS A 38 12.42 13.11 -5.95
C HIS A 38 11.60 11.83 -5.73
N MET A 39 12.20 10.69 -6.09
CA MET A 39 11.52 9.40 -6.14
C MET A 39 11.41 8.77 -4.74
N PRO A 40 10.19 8.41 -4.30
CA PRO A 40 10.02 7.55 -3.12
C PRO A 40 10.65 6.18 -3.35
N GLN A 41 11.18 5.59 -2.28
CA GLN A 41 11.56 4.18 -2.27
C GLN A 41 10.34 3.34 -1.87
N VAL A 42 10.18 2.18 -2.49
CA VAL A 42 9.13 1.22 -2.12
C VAL A 42 9.74 -0.08 -1.58
N VAL A 43 9.11 -0.60 -0.53
CA VAL A 43 9.41 -1.88 0.08
C VAL A 43 8.16 -2.76 -0.06
N ARG A 44 8.32 -3.91 -0.71
CA ARG A 44 7.26 -4.90 -0.84
C ARG A 44 7.10 -5.61 0.50
N GLY A 45 5.96 -5.44 1.14
CA GLY A 45 5.67 -5.97 2.47
C GLY A 45 5.11 -7.39 2.47
N GLY A 46 4.46 -7.82 1.38
CA GLY A 46 3.80 -9.12 1.33
C GLY A 46 2.54 -9.13 2.21
N PRO A 47 2.34 -10.14 3.07
CA PRO A 47 1.20 -10.17 3.99
C PRO A 47 1.11 -8.91 4.87
N ARG A 48 -0.13 -8.50 5.22
CA ARG A 48 -0.38 -7.27 5.98
C ARG A 48 0.43 -7.16 7.27
N LYS A 49 0.46 -8.23 8.09
CA LYS A 49 1.23 -8.26 9.35
C LYS A 49 2.72 -8.01 9.11
N ARG A 50 3.31 -8.69 8.13
CA ARG A 50 4.72 -8.50 7.79
C ARG A 50 5.00 -7.07 7.35
N THR A 51 4.08 -6.48 6.58
CA THR A 51 4.18 -5.07 6.14
C THR A 51 4.22 -4.13 7.35
N PHE A 52 3.32 -4.34 8.32
CA PHE A 52 3.29 -3.55 9.55
C PHE A 52 4.53 -3.75 10.42
N ASP A 53 5.04 -4.98 10.54
CA ASP A 53 6.28 -5.31 11.28
C ASP A 53 7.51 -4.61 10.65
N LEU A 54 7.58 -4.53 9.31
CA LEU A 54 8.64 -3.82 8.60
C LEU A 54 8.59 -2.31 8.84
N PHE A 55 7.38 -1.74 8.84
CA PHE A 55 7.16 -0.32 9.13
C PHE A 55 7.52 0.03 10.58
N THR A 56 7.07 -0.76 11.56
CA THR A 56 7.41 -0.55 12.98
C THR A 56 8.91 -0.64 13.21
N THR A 57 9.60 -1.58 12.56
CA THR A 57 11.07 -1.64 12.59
C THR A 57 11.68 -0.35 12.05
N ALA A 58 11.17 0.18 10.93
CA ALA A 58 11.68 1.42 10.33
C ALA A 58 11.44 2.66 11.20
N ILE A 59 10.34 2.70 11.96
CA ILE A 59 10.09 3.74 12.98
C ILE A 59 11.08 3.61 14.14
N ALA A 60 11.35 2.39 14.60
CA ALA A 60 12.29 2.13 15.70
C ALA A 60 13.76 2.39 15.32
N THR A 61 14.10 2.27 14.04
CA THR A 61 15.43 2.57 13.49
C THR A 61 15.35 3.61 12.36
N PRO A 62 15.19 4.91 12.71
CA PRO A 62 14.96 5.96 11.72
C PRO A 62 16.12 6.11 10.73
N ASP A 63 15.80 6.25 9.45
CA ASP A 63 16.72 6.70 8.41
C ASP A 63 16.69 8.24 8.37
N SER A 64 17.84 8.90 8.56
CA SER A 64 17.92 10.37 8.57
C SER A 64 17.58 11.00 7.22
N GLU A 65 17.60 10.24 6.14
CA GLU A 65 17.27 10.70 4.79
C GLU A 65 15.84 10.38 4.38
N ARG A 66 15.13 9.48 5.10
CA ARG A 66 13.85 8.95 4.65
C ARG A 66 12.82 8.80 5.76
N VAL A 67 11.61 9.29 5.49
CA VAL A 67 10.46 9.08 6.35
C VAL A 67 9.77 7.77 5.97
N PRO A 68 9.60 6.82 6.91
CA PRO A 68 8.84 5.60 6.64
C PRO A 68 7.35 5.91 6.55
N LEU A 69 6.68 5.39 5.53
CA LEU A 69 5.23 5.45 5.34
C LEU A 69 4.67 4.02 5.21
N LEU A 70 3.52 3.76 5.83
CA LEU A 70 2.78 2.51 5.72
C LEU A 70 1.66 2.67 4.69
N LEU A 71 1.53 1.70 3.78
CA LEU A 71 0.41 1.60 2.84
C LEU A 71 -0.15 0.18 2.87
N VAL A 72 -1.33 0.02 3.47
CA VAL A 72 -2.02 -1.27 3.66
C VAL A 72 -3.44 -1.18 3.16
N ASP A 73 -4.09 -2.31 2.86
CA ASP A 73 -5.50 -2.29 2.48
C ASP A 73 -6.36 -1.90 3.70
N SER A 74 -7.34 -1.03 3.46
CA SER A 74 -8.42 -0.72 4.41
C SER A 74 -9.22 -1.97 4.77
N GLU A 75 -9.36 -2.86 3.79
CA GLU A 75 -10.06 -4.14 3.82
C GLU A 75 -11.51 -4.07 4.33
N GLY A 76 -12.07 -2.86 4.36
CA GLY A 76 -13.39 -2.60 4.91
C GLY A 76 -13.68 -1.10 4.92
N PRO A 77 -14.96 -0.72 5.12
CA PRO A 77 -15.35 0.68 5.11
C PRO A 77 -14.64 1.48 6.20
N VAL A 78 -14.02 2.60 5.82
CA VAL A 78 -13.45 3.56 6.76
C VAL A 78 -14.53 4.57 7.13
N GLN A 79 -14.86 4.65 8.42
CA GLN A 79 -15.90 5.57 8.90
C GLN A 79 -15.49 7.03 8.70
N ALA A 80 -16.43 7.88 8.32
CA ALA A 80 -16.18 9.32 8.16
C ALA A 80 -15.63 9.92 9.46
N GLY A 81 -14.55 10.71 9.34
CA GLY A 81 -13.90 11.35 10.49
C GLY A 81 -13.04 10.42 11.36
N ARG A 82 -12.94 9.12 11.04
CA ARG A 82 -12.06 8.19 11.74
C ARG A 82 -10.62 8.32 11.22
N SER A 83 -9.64 8.40 12.12
CA SER A 83 -8.22 8.39 11.73
C SER A 83 -7.78 7.01 11.23
N VAL A 84 -6.72 6.97 10.43
CA VAL A 84 -6.17 5.72 9.89
C VAL A 84 -5.74 4.79 11.02
N TRP A 85 -5.04 5.31 12.04
CA TRP A 85 -4.63 4.50 13.18
C TRP A 85 -5.79 3.94 14.00
N LYS A 86 -6.90 4.69 14.13
CA LYS A 86 -8.10 4.16 14.79
C LYS A 86 -8.79 3.07 13.97
N HIS A 87 -8.75 3.16 12.64
CA HIS A 87 -9.22 2.09 11.76
C HIS A 87 -8.38 0.82 11.93
N LEU A 88 -7.05 0.94 11.84
CA LEU A 88 -6.12 -0.18 12.00
C LEU A 88 -6.17 -0.80 13.40
N GLN A 89 -6.31 0.02 14.46
CA GLN A 89 -6.45 -0.47 15.83
C GLN A 89 -7.72 -1.32 16.00
N ALA A 90 -8.86 -0.86 15.47
CA ALA A 90 -10.14 -1.55 15.63
C ALA A 90 -10.21 -2.86 14.82
N ARG A 91 -9.49 -2.91 13.69
CA ARG A 91 -9.53 -4.04 12.76
C ARG A 91 -8.43 -5.08 13.04
N ASP A 92 -7.20 -4.62 13.18
CA ASP A 92 -5.98 -5.44 13.17
C ASP A 92 -5.29 -5.47 14.54
N GLU A 93 -5.83 -4.77 15.55
CA GLU A 93 -5.21 -4.55 16.86
C GLU A 93 -3.86 -3.79 16.78
N TRP A 94 -3.62 -3.09 15.67
CA TRP A 94 -2.39 -2.34 15.44
C TRP A 94 -2.48 -0.95 16.08
N ASN A 95 -1.66 -0.74 17.11
CA ASN A 95 -1.46 0.57 17.70
C ASN A 95 -0.47 1.38 16.85
N GLN A 96 -0.67 2.69 16.78
CA GLN A 96 0.32 3.61 16.23
C GLN A 96 1.66 3.43 16.96
N PRO A 97 2.76 3.14 16.25
CA PRO A 97 4.06 2.96 16.88
C PRO A 97 4.54 4.24 17.54
N GLY A 98 5.25 4.13 18.67
CA GLY A 98 5.86 5.28 19.32
C GLY A 98 6.86 5.97 18.38
N GLY A 99 6.65 7.26 18.12
CA GLY A 99 7.47 8.04 17.18
C GLY A 99 6.93 8.12 15.75
N ALA A 100 5.85 7.39 15.44
CA ALA A 100 5.10 7.62 14.19
C ALA A 100 4.13 8.80 14.35
N SER A 101 3.85 9.52 13.27
CA SER A 101 2.78 10.53 13.17
C SER A 101 1.54 10.00 12.43
N GLU A 102 0.44 10.75 12.50
CA GLU A 102 -0.84 10.40 11.85
C GLU A 102 -0.73 10.30 10.32
N ASP A 103 0.16 11.09 9.70
CA ASP A 103 0.40 11.15 8.25
C ASP A 103 1.40 10.09 7.74
N GLN A 104 1.84 9.17 8.61
CA GLN A 104 2.72 8.05 8.22
C GLN A 104 1.99 6.75 7.91
N ALA A 105 0.66 6.72 8.02
CA ALA A 105 -0.15 5.57 7.62
C ALA A 105 -1.22 5.96 6.61
N PHE A 106 -1.33 5.16 5.55
CA PHE A 106 -2.28 5.31 4.47
C PHE A 106 -3.01 3.99 4.24
N LEU A 107 -4.28 4.11 3.91
CA LEU A 107 -5.12 2.98 3.54
C LEU A 107 -5.31 2.99 2.02
N MET A 108 -5.08 1.84 1.38
CA MET A 108 -5.54 1.64 0.01
C MET A 108 -7.07 1.67 0.02
N VAL A 109 -7.63 2.34 -0.98
CA VAL A 109 -9.08 2.45 -1.15
C VAL A 109 -9.68 1.05 -1.20
N GLN A 110 -10.76 0.85 -0.44
CA GLN A 110 -11.56 -0.37 -0.56
C GLN A 110 -12.07 -0.48 -2.01
N LEU A 111 -11.40 -1.30 -2.81
CA LEU A 111 -12.00 -1.82 -4.02
C LEU A 111 -12.94 -2.93 -3.55
N MET A 112 -14.20 -2.87 -3.95
CA MET A 112 -15.05 -4.05 -3.83
C MET A 112 -14.41 -5.11 -4.73
N ASP A 113 -13.72 -6.09 -4.12
CA ASP A 113 -13.34 -7.35 -4.80
C ASP A 113 -14.57 -8.03 -5.46
N THR A 114 -15.77 -7.52 -5.15
CA THR A 114 -17.05 -7.76 -5.80
C THR A 114 -17.28 -6.90 -7.07
N TRP A 115 -16.41 -6.98 -8.07
CA TRP A 115 -16.77 -6.63 -9.46
C TRP A 115 -17.02 -7.87 -10.33
N PHE A 116 -17.48 -8.98 -9.72
CA PHE A 116 -18.00 -10.15 -10.44
C PHE A 116 -19.48 -10.45 -10.16
N LEU A 117 -20.29 -9.40 -10.02
CA LEU A 117 -21.70 -9.43 -10.43
C LEU A 117 -21.91 -8.57 -11.68
N ALA A 118 -20.87 -8.41 -12.49
CA ALA A 118 -20.97 -7.79 -13.79
C ALA A 118 -21.82 -8.68 -14.72
N ASP A 119 -22.77 -8.06 -15.43
CA ASP A 119 -23.49 -8.68 -16.54
C ASP A 119 -22.47 -9.32 -17.49
N ARG A 120 -22.40 -10.65 -17.45
CA ARG A 120 -21.44 -11.43 -18.25
C ARG A 120 -21.64 -11.16 -19.75
N ASP A 121 -22.86 -10.84 -20.18
CA ASP A 121 -23.15 -10.53 -21.58
C ASP A 121 -22.72 -9.11 -21.94
N ALA A 122 -22.81 -8.15 -21.02
CA ALA A 122 -22.21 -6.82 -21.21
C ALA A 122 -20.67 -6.91 -21.29
N LEU A 123 -20.04 -7.68 -20.41
CA LEU A 123 -18.59 -7.90 -20.44
C LEU A 123 -18.15 -8.64 -21.71
N LYS A 124 -18.88 -9.67 -22.16
CA LYS A 124 -18.61 -10.35 -23.45
C LYS A 124 -18.74 -9.41 -24.64
N ARG A 125 -19.76 -8.55 -24.64
CA ARG A 125 -19.95 -7.57 -25.72
C ARG A 125 -18.81 -6.54 -25.77
N HIS A 126 -18.29 -6.13 -24.61
CA HIS A 126 -17.29 -5.07 -24.53
C HIS A 126 -15.84 -5.60 -24.64
N PHE A 127 -15.52 -6.70 -23.99
CA PHE A 127 -14.15 -7.26 -23.89
C PHE A 127 -13.95 -8.56 -24.70
N GLY A 128 -15.00 -9.16 -25.25
CA GLY A 128 -14.94 -10.40 -26.02
C GLY A 128 -15.00 -11.67 -25.15
N ASN A 129 -14.74 -12.84 -25.73
CA ASN A 129 -14.90 -14.14 -25.05
C ASN A 129 -13.73 -14.53 -24.12
N GLN A 130 -12.79 -13.62 -23.82
CA GLN A 130 -11.57 -13.93 -23.05
C GLN A 130 -11.32 -13.02 -21.83
N PHE A 131 -12.37 -12.38 -21.29
CA PHE A 131 -12.28 -11.80 -19.94
C PHE A 131 -12.52 -12.85 -18.85
#